data_AF-A0A970Z3V1-F1
#
_entry.id   AF-A0A970Z3V1-F1
#
_cell.length_a   1.000
_cell.length_b   1.000
_cell.length_c   1.000
_cell.angle_alpha   90.00
_cell.angle_beta   90.00
_cell.angle_gamma   90.00
#
_symmetry.space_group_name_H-M   'P 1'
#
loop_
_entity.id
_entity.type
_entity.pdbx_description
1 polymer ?
#
loop_
_entity_poly.entity_id
_entity_poly.type
_entity_poly.pdbx_seq_one_letter_code
_entity_poly.pdbx_strand_id
1 'polypeptide(L)'
;MIVMVASRRRRPGSIAAAFPGLAVIDMTGLKRTVRRYGPVGGHRAGLHGAELLDYETARRRIYLPAYRWMLENRAREVVDELRRLAEGPGVVLLDYTTNGDIADLRTPLSHAALVRHFLLGQWPG
;
A
#
# COMPACT_ATOMS: atom_id res chain seq x y z
N MET A 1 -16.49 -4.77 -11.85
CA MET A 1 -15.13 -4.92 -11.29
C MET A 1 -15.21 -5.10 -9.78
N ILE A 2 -14.76 -6.22 -9.23
CA ILE A 2 -14.77 -6.51 -7.78
C ILE A 2 -13.32 -6.50 -7.26
N VAL A 3 -13.00 -5.54 -6.41
CA VAL A 3 -11.67 -5.40 -5.77
C VAL A 3 -11.85 -5.21 -4.27
N MET A 4 -11.34 -6.15 -3.48
CA MET A 4 -11.40 -6.14 -2.02
C MET A 4 -10.00 -6.03 -1.41
N VAL A 5 -9.90 -5.46 -0.21
CA VAL A 5 -8.66 -5.39 0.56
C VAL A 5 -8.84 -6.14 1.86
N ALA A 6 -7.90 -7.01 2.21
CA ALA A 6 -7.93 -7.78 3.44
C ALA A 6 -6.57 -7.79 4.15
N SER A 7 -6.62 -7.91 5.48
CA SER A 7 -5.42 -7.91 6.32
C SER A 7 -4.66 -9.23 6.26
N ARG A 8 -3.35 -9.15 6.01
CA ARG A 8 -2.37 -10.24 6.12
C ARG A 8 -1.99 -10.55 7.57
N ARG A 9 -2.41 -9.76 8.58
CA ARG A 9 -2.14 -10.06 10.00
C ARG A 9 -2.90 -11.28 10.55
N ARG A 10 -3.65 -11.99 9.71
CA ARG A 10 -4.23 -13.28 10.07
C ARG A 10 -3.12 -14.31 10.29
N ARG A 11 -3.34 -15.24 11.23
CA ARG A 11 -2.43 -16.38 11.44
C ARG A 11 -2.27 -17.13 10.10
N PRO A 12 -1.09 -17.68 9.77
CA PRO A 12 -0.86 -18.37 8.50
C PRO A 12 -1.94 -19.41 8.17
N GLY A 13 -2.38 -20.20 9.16
CA GLY A 13 -3.46 -21.18 8.99
C GLY A 13 -4.82 -20.58 8.62
N SER A 14 -5.12 -19.36 9.08
CA SER A 14 -6.36 -18.65 8.70
C SER A 14 -6.28 -18.10 7.27
N ILE A 15 -5.09 -17.69 6.81
CA ILE A 15 -4.88 -17.27 5.42
C ILE A 15 -4.98 -18.49 4.50
N ALA A 16 -4.34 -19.60 4.84
CA ALA A 16 -4.41 -20.84 4.06
C ALA A 16 -5.83 -21.40 3.98
N ALA A 17 -6.61 -21.31 5.07
CA ALA A 17 -8.01 -21.72 5.07
C ALA A 17 -8.89 -20.79 4.21
N ALA A 18 -8.66 -19.48 4.27
CA ALA A 18 -9.41 -18.51 3.46
C ALA A 18 -9.00 -18.50 1.98
N PHE A 19 -7.75 -18.85 1.68
CA PHE A 19 -7.14 -18.83 0.35
C PHE A 19 -6.27 -20.09 0.12
N PRO A 20 -6.90 -21.25 -0.15
CA PRO A 20 -6.17 -22.50 -0.39
C PRO A 20 -5.19 -22.38 -1.57
N GLY A 21 -3.96 -22.86 -1.40
CA GLY A 21 -2.92 -22.83 -2.45
C GLY A 21 -2.09 -21.54 -2.50
N LEU A 22 -2.35 -20.55 -1.64
CA LEU A 22 -1.56 -19.32 -1.59
C LEU A 22 -0.15 -19.57 -1.00
N ALA A 23 0.88 -19.29 -1.79
CA ALA A 23 2.27 -19.25 -1.31
C ALA A 23 2.55 -17.94 -0.56
N VAL A 24 2.91 -18.04 0.72
CA VAL A 24 3.25 -16.88 1.56
C VAL A 24 4.77 -16.72 1.61
N ILE A 25 5.30 -15.72 0.91
CA ILE A 25 6.70 -15.29 1.01
C ILE A 25 6.84 -14.18 2.05
N ASP A 26 7.68 -14.40 3.06
CA ASP A 26 7.98 -13.41 4.10
C ASP A 26 9.21 -12.58 3.73
N MET A 27 9.14 -11.27 3.99
CA MET A 27 10.26 -10.36 3.82
C MET A 27 10.91 -10.07 5.17
N THR A 28 12.04 -10.72 5.45
CA THR A 28 12.81 -10.56 6.70
C THR A 28 13.98 -9.60 6.53
N GLY A 29 14.44 -8.98 7.62
CA GLY A 29 15.66 -8.16 7.62
C GLY A 29 15.57 -6.74 7.05
N LEU A 30 14.40 -6.29 6.54
CA LEU A 30 14.26 -4.99 5.89
C LEU A 30 13.87 -3.83 6.83
N LYS A 31 13.55 -4.12 8.09
CA LYS A 31 12.96 -3.11 9.00
C LYS A 31 14.03 -2.19 9.61
N ARG A 32 13.94 -0.89 9.35
CA ARG A 32 14.58 0.15 10.18
C ARG A 32 13.94 0.14 11.57
N THR A 33 14.73 0.02 12.64
CA THR A 33 14.22 0.04 14.01
C THR A 33 14.43 1.40 14.68
N VAL A 34 13.39 1.92 15.34
CA VAL A 34 13.49 3.17 16.12
C VAL A 34 14.41 3.03 17.33
N ARG A 35 14.58 1.81 17.86
CA ARG A 35 15.54 1.51 18.93
C ARG A 35 16.98 1.80 18.51
N ARG A 36 17.33 1.57 17.23
CA ARG A 36 18.69 1.80 16.71
C ARG A 36 18.86 3.19 16.12
N TYR A 37 17.82 3.76 15.51
CA TYR A 37 17.94 4.98 14.69
C TYR A 37 17.08 6.16 15.17
N GLY A 38 16.50 6.06 16.37
CA GLY A 38 15.59 7.07 16.91
C GLY A 38 14.23 7.13 16.19
N PRO A 39 13.32 8.00 16.66
CA PRO A 39 12.02 8.22 16.03
C PRO A 39 12.16 8.73 14.59
N VAL A 40 11.13 8.55 13.77
CA VAL A 40 11.06 9.20 12.45
C VAL A 40 10.68 10.66 12.68
N GLY A 41 11.52 11.61 12.24
CA GLY A 41 11.25 13.03 12.40
C GLY A 41 10.29 13.63 11.36
N GLY A 42 10.08 12.95 10.24
CA GLY A 42 9.25 13.42 9.13
C GLY A 42 9.85 13.01 7.78
N HIS A 43 9.42 13.68 6.71
CA HIS A 43 9.90 13.41 5.35
C HIS A 43 10.49 14.68 4.74
N ARG A 44 11.66 14.59 4.12
CA ARG A 44 12.24 15.73 3.42
C ARG A 44 11.35 16.15 2.25
N ALA A 45 11.14 17.46 2.07
CA ALA A 45 10.40 18.03 0.96
C ALA A 45 11.16 17.86 -0.37
N GLY A 46 11.05 16.67 -0.97
CA GLY A 46 11.76 16.31 -2.20
C GLY A 46 13.22 15.94 -1.99
N LEU A 47 13.96 15.82 -3.10
CA LEU A 47 15.34 15.33 -3.10
C LEU A 47 16.34 16.34 -2.52
N HIS A 48 16.09 17.64 -2.73
CA HIS A 48 17.01 18.73 -2.36
C HIS A 48 16.38 19.74 -1.39
N GLY A 49 15.18 19.48 -0.86
CA GLY A 49 14.52 20.39 0.06
C GLY A 49 15.21 20.46 1.42
N ALA A 50 15.17 21.63 2.05
CA ALA A 50 15.61 21.84 3.42
C ALA A 50 14.49 21.63 4.45
N GLU A 51 13.23 21.63 4.01
CA GLU A 51 12.06 21.46 4.87
C GLU A 51 11.80 19.98 5.19
N LEU A 52 11.39 19.74 6.45
CA LEU A 52 10.91 18.45 6.92
C LEU A 52 9.38 18.51 7.05
N LEU A 53 8.70 17.73 6.22
CA LEU A 53 7.25 17.60 6.19
C LEU A 53 6.76 16.63 7.27
N ASP A 54 5.62 16.94 7.87
CA ASP A 54 4.86 15.97 8.66
C ASP A 54 4.36 14.81 7.79
N TYR A 55 3.89 13.75 8.45
CA TYR A 55 3.48 12.51 7.78
C TYR A 55 2.31 12.68 6.81
N GLU A 56 1.29 13.47 7.15
CA GLU A 56 0.13 13.65 6.27
C GLU A 56 0.52 14.48 5.05
N THR A 57 1.21 15.60 5.28
CA THR A 57 1.71 16.46 4.20
C THR A 57 2.63 15.68 3.26
N ALA A 58 3.50 14.82 3.81
CA ALA A 58 4.35 13.95 3.01
C ALA A 58 3.57 12.91 2.21
N ARG A 59 2.51 12.31 2.78
CA ARG A 59 1.63 11.39 2.04
C ARG A 59 1.05 12.09 0.80
N ARG A 60 0.50 13.29 0.99
CA ARG A 60 -0.16 14.06 -0.08
C ARG A 60 0.82 14.59 -1.13
N ARG A 61 1.94 15.19 -0.71
CA ARG A 61 2.87 15.88 -1.62
C ARG A 61 3.89 14.94 -2.29
N ILE A 62 4.24 13.82 -1.65
CA ILE A 62 5.31 12.94 -2.12
C ILE A 62 4.76 11.56 -2.45
N TYR A 63 4.19 10.88 -1.46
CA TYR A 63 3.91 9.45 -1.60
C TYR A 63 2.80 9.16 -2.62
N LEU A 64 1.65 9.84 -2.54
CA LEU A 64 0.54 9.60 -3.48
C LEU A 64 0.93 9.93 -4.93
N PRO A 65 1.51 11.10 -5.25
CA PRO A 65 1.89 11.40 -6.62
C PRO A 65 2.93 10.39 -7.16
N ALA A 66 3.93 10.04 -6.36
CA ALA A 66 4.95 9.07 -6.76
C ALA A 66 4.36 7.66 -6.96
N TYR A 67 3.49 7.21 -6.05
CA TYR A 67 2.88 5.88 -6.14
C TYR A 67 1.90 5.80 -7.31
N ARG A 68 1.11 6.84 -7.55
CA ARG A 68 0.26 6.94 -8.74
C ARG A 68 1.07 6.84 -10.03
N TRP A 69 2.15 7.63 -10.13
CA TRP A 69 3.03 7.59 -11.30
C TRP A 69 3.61 6.18 -11.52
N MET A 70 4.02 5.52 -10.44
CA MET A 70 4.51 4.13 -10.49
C MET A 70 3.43 3.18 -11.04
N LEU A 71 2.18 3.28 -10.56
CA LEU A 71 1.06 2.46 -11.06
C LEU A 71 0.75 2.71 -12.53
N GLU A 72 0.80 3.98 -12.98
CA GLU A 72 0.51 4.38 -14.36
C GLU A 72 1.60 3.99 -15.36
N ASN A 73 2.87 3.95 -14.91
CA ASN A 73 4.03 3.89 -15.81
C ASN A 73 4.92 2.66 -15.62
N ARG A 74 5.08 2.16 -14.38
CA ARG A 74 6.00 1.07 -14.06
C ARG A 74 5.30 -0.25 -13.76
N ALA A 75 4.10 -0.20 -13.21
CA ALA A 75 3.30 -1.39 -12.89
C ALA A 75 2.10 -1.60 -13.84
N ARG A 76 2.09 -0.95 -15.01
CA ARG A 76 0.95 -0.96 -15.93
C ARG A 76 0.49 -2.39 -16.27
N GLU A 77 1.42 -3.28 -16.62
CA GLU A 77 1.09 -4.67 -16.96
C GLU A 77 0.39 -5.41 -15.82
N VAL A 78 0.88 -5.24 -14.59
CA VAL A 78 0.29 -5.84 -13.39
C VAL A 78 -1.08 -5.24 -13.07
N VAL A 79 -1.21 -3.92 -13.22
CA VAL A 79 -2.51 -3.22 -13.05
C VAL A 79 -3.52 -3.74 -14.07
N ASP A 80 -3.13 -3.89 -15.33
CA ASP A 80 -4.02 -4.37 -16.38
C ASP A 80 -4.45 -5.83 -16.15
N GLU A 81 -3.54 -6.67 -15.64
CA GLU A 81 -3.91 -8.01 -15.19
C GLU A 81 -4.89 -7.99 -14.01
N LEU A 82 -4.66 -7.14 -13.01
CA LEU A 82 -5.60 -6.98 -11.89
C LEU A 82 -6.98 -6.51 -12.38
N ARG A 83 -7.04 -5.63 -13.39
CA ARG A 83 -8.32 -5.22 -14.00
C ARG A 83 -9.03 -6.40 -14.65
N ARG A 84 -8.33 -7.19 -15.47
CA ARG A 84 -8.89 -8.40 -16.12
C ARG A 84 -9.41 -9.40 -15.09
N LEU A 85 -8.62 -9.72 -14.07
CA LEU A 85 -9.03 -10.64 -13.01
C LEU A 85 -10.24 -10.12 -12.23
N ALA A 86 -10.31 -8.79 -12.03
CA ALA A 86 -11.40 -8.15 -11.31
C ALA A 86 -12.72 -8.06 -12.11
N GLU A 87 -12.70 -8.30 -13.42
CA GLU A 87 -13.91 -8.43 -14.25
C GLU A 87 -14.58 -9.81 -14.10
N GLY A 88 -13.81 -10.85 -13.77
CA GLY A 88 -14.30 -12.19 -13.50
C GLY A 88 -14.73 -12.40 -12.03
N PRO A 89 -14.14 -13.36 -11.29
CA PRO A 89 -14.55 -13.67 -9.92
C PRO A 89 -14.20 -12.58 -8.90
N GLY A 90 -13.38 -11.59 -9.29
CA GLY A 90 -12.89 -10.53 -8.41
C GLY A 90 -11.49 -10.81 -7.86
N VAL A 91 -10.86 -9.78 -7.31
CA VAL A 91 -9.53 -9.87 -6.69
C VAL A 91 -9.56 -9.46 -5.22
N VAL A 92 -8.79 -10.19 -4.41
CA VAL A 92 -8.53 -9.83 -3.01
C VAL A 92 -7.07 -9.44 -2.86
N LEU A 93 -6.83 -8.18 -2.52
CA LEU A 93 -5.49 -7.64 -2.27
C LEU A 93 -5.17 -7.78 -0.79
N LEU A 94 -4.07 -8.49 -0.48
CA LEU A 94 -3.62 -8.72 0.89
C LEU A 94 -2.52 -7.74 1.28
N ASP A 95 -2.70 -7.06 2.41
CA ASP A 95 -1.72 -6.10 2.93
C ASP A 95 -1.69 -6.13 4.48
N TYR A 96 -0.62 -5.63 5.07
CA TYR A 96 -0.43 -5.66 6.52
C TYR A 96 -1.47 -4.81 7.28
N THR A 97 -1.90 -3.72 6.67
CA THR A 97 -3.01 -2.87 7.12
C THR A 97 -4.08 -2.81 6.02
N THR A 98 -5.26 -2.30 6.36
CA THR A 98 -6.33 -2.00 5.39
C THR A 98 -6.70 -0.52 5.39
N ASN A 99 -5.87 0.33 5.99
CA ASN A 99 -6.14 1.74 6.14
C ASN A 99 -5.97 2.44 4.78
N GLY A 100 -7.07 2.91 4.18
CA GLY A 100 -7.04 3.72 2.96
C GLY A 100 -7.12 5.23 3.22
N ASP A 101 -7.27 5.66 4.47
CA ASP A 101 -7.41 7.06 4.83
C ASP A 101 -6.04 7.72 4.98
N ILE A 102 -5.79 8.74 4.16
CA ILE A 102 -4.55 9.50 4.15
C ILE A 102 -4.36 10.27 5.45
N ALA A 103 -5.44 10.75 6.06
CA ALA A 103 -5.41 11.52 7.30
C ALA A 103 -5.31 10.62 8.55
N ASP A 104 -5.61 9.32 8.44
CA ASP A 104 -5.41 8.40 9.55
C ASP A 104 -3.91 8.04 9.70
N LEU A 105 -3.25 8.72 10.64
CA LEU A 105 -1.85 8.50 10.98
C LEU A 105 -1.61 7.39 12.01
N ARG A 106 -2.67 6.84 12.63
CA ARG A 106 -2.55 5.83 13.69
C ARG A 106 -2.05 4.49 13.15
N THR A 107 -2.32 4.22 11.89
CA THR A 107 -1.85 3.01 11.19
C THR A 107 -1.21 3.36 9.85
N PRO A 108 -0.21 2.58 9.40
CA PRO A 108 0.36 2.76 8.06
C PRO A 108 -0.71 2.74 6.98
N LEU A 109 -0.59 3.66 6.01
CA LEU A 109 -1.41 3.68 4.81
C LEU A 109 -1.19 2.37 4.03
N SER A 110 -2.28 1.74 3.61
CA SER A 110 -2.27 0.46 2.91
C SER A 110 -1.99 0.67 1.42
N HIS A 111 -1.00 -0.06 0.90
CA HIS A 111 -0.72 -0.13 -0.53
C HIS A 111 -1.88 -0.80 -1.27
N ALA A 112 -2.43 -1.87 -0.71
CA ALA A 112 -3.59 -2.56 -1.31
C ALA A 112 -4.82 -1.64 -1.39
N ALA A 113 -5.07 -0.80 -0.38
CA ALA A 113 -6.13 0.21 -0.44
C ALA A 113 -5.89 1.21 -1.58
N LEU A 114 -4.67 1.72 -1.74
CA LEU A 114 -4.35 2.64 -2.84
C LEU A 114 -4.43 1.98 -4.22
N VAL A 115 -3.99 0.74 -4.38
CA VAL A 115 -4.18 -0.03 -5.62
C VAL A 115 -5.66 -0.19 -5.93
N ARG A 116 -6.49 -0.51 -4.93
CA ARG A 116 -7.95 -0.56 -5.10
C ARG A 116 -8.50 0.79 -5.55
N HIS A 117 -8.13 1.89 -4.89
CA HIS A 117 -8.56 3.22 -5.30
C HIS A 117 -8.15 3.54 -6.74
N PHE A 118 -6.93 3.17 -7.14
CA PHE A 118 -6.45 3.35 -8.51
C PHE A 118 -7.27 2.54 -9.53
N LEU A 119 -7.50 1.25 -9.25
CA LEU A 119 -8.29 0.36 -10.12
C LEU A 119 -9.73 0.85 -10.29
N LEU A 120 -10.33 1.40 -9.24
CA LEU A 120 -11.69 1.90 -9.22
C LEU A 120 -11.84 3.36 -9.68
N GLY A 121 -10.74 4.04 -10.07
CA GLY A 121 -10.78 5.45 -10.46
C GLY A 121 -11.08 6.43 -9.32
N GLN A 122 -10.83 6.02 -8.07
CA GLN A 122 -11.12 6.76 -6.83
C GLN A 122 -9.84 7.25 -6.17
N TRP A 123 -8.83 7.62 -6.96
CA TRP A 123 -7.54 8.04 -6.43
C TRP A 123 -7.71 9.22 -5.46
N PRO A 124 -7.17 9.13 -4.22
CA PRO A 124 -7.42 10.17 -3.25
C PRO A 124 -6.53 11.40 -3.53
N GLY A 125 -7.14 12.58 -3.44
CA GLY A 125 -6.51 13.89 -3.66
C GLY A 125 -5.81 14.44 -2.42
#